data_AF-A0AAD7EBR0-F1
#
_entry.id   AF-A0AAD7EBR0-F1
#
_cell.length_a   1.000
_cell.length_b   1.000
_cell.length_c   1.000
_cell.angle_alpha   90.00
_cell.angle_beta   90.00
_cell.angle_gamma   90.00
#
_symmetry.space_group_name_H-M   'P 1'
#
loop_
_entity.id
_entity.type
_entity.pdbx_description
1 polymer ?
#
loop_
_entity_poly.entity_id
_entity_poly.type
_entity_poly.pdbx_seq_one_letter_code
_entity_poly.pdbx_strand_id
1 'polypeptide(L)'
;KAALANARRRWADLNHLIDSLVAERQKLQDELDSVVYPVLSLPPEIKAHIFVQCITGGSPPPQTPPLFLTHICGSWREIALAMRSLWQSI
;
A
#
# COMPACT_ATOMS: atom_id res chain seq x y z
N LYS A 1 -9.04 17.17 47.46
CA LYS A 1 -8.96 15.69 47.47
C LYS A 1 -9.73 15.04 46.31
N ALA A 2 -10.98 15.44 46.02
CA ALA A 2 -11.77 14.89 44.91
C ALA A 2 -11.16 15.13 43.50
N ALA A 3 -10.61 16.31 43.21
CA ALA A 3 -10.01 16.61 41.91
C ALA A 3 -8.81 15.72 41.55
N LEU A 4 -7.93 15.43 42.52
CA LEU A 4 -6.79 14.50 42.36
C LEU A 4 -7.27 13.05 42.11
N ALA A 5 -8.35 12.64 42.78
CA ALA A 5 -8.93 11.32 42.57
C ALA A 5 -9.55 11.18 41.17
N ASN A 6 -10.21 12.25 40.68
CA ASN A 6 -10.78 12.30 39.34
C ASN A 6 -9.68 12.27 38.25
N ALA A 7 -8.62 13.05 38.42
CA ALA A 7 -7.48 13.05 37.52
C ALA A 7 -6.79 11.68 37.43
N ARG A 8 -6.64 10.98 38.57
CA ARG A 8 -6.09 9.62 38.61
C ARG A 8 -6.96 8.60 37.87
N ARG A 9 -8.28 8.66 38.05
CA ARG A 9 -9.22 7.79 37.33
C ARG A 9 -9.13 8.03 35.83
N ARG A 10 -9.21 9.29 35.40
CA ARG A 10 -9.10 9.65 33.98
C ARG A 10 -7.77 9.20 33.36
N TRP A 11 -6.67 9.27 34.10
CA TRP A 11 -5.38 8.78 33.64
C TRP A 11 -5.38 7.25 33.46
N ALA A 12 -5.95 6.51 34.41
CA ALA A 12 -6.09 5.06 34.31
C ALA A 12 -6.97 4.67 33.11
N ASP A 13 -8.10 5.35 32.93
CA ASP A 13 -9.02 5.11 31.82
C ASP A 13 -8.34 5.40 30.46
N LEU A 14 -7.59 6.51 30.37
CA LEU A 14 -6.88 6.88 29.15
C LEU A 14 -5.75 5.89 28.82
N ASN A 15 -4.99 5.44 29.82
CA ASN A 15 -3.96 4.43 29.60
C ASN A 15 -4.56 3.11 29.14
N HIS A 16 -5.66 2.67 29.76
CA HIS A 16 -6.36 1.46 29.33
C HIS A 16 -6.83 1.58 27.86
N LEU A 17 -7.31 2.76 27.45
CA LEU A 17 -7.67 3.01 26.07
C LEU A 17 -6.44 2.93 25.14
N ILE A 18 -5.31 3.55 25.51
CA ILE A 18 -4.05 3.46 24.76
C ILE A 18 -3.63 2.00 24.60
N ASP A 19 -3.65 1.22 25.68
CA ASP A 19 -3.27 -0.19 25.66
C ASP A 19 -4.15 -1.00 24.71
N SER A 20 -5.48 -0.77 24.74
CA SER A 20 -6.41 -1.44 23.83
C SER A 20 -6.16 -1.08 22.35
N LEU A 21 -5.88 0.19 22.05
CA LEU A 21 -5.60 0.65 20.68
C LEU A 21 -4.26 0.13 20.17
N VAL A 22 -3.25 0.03 21.04
CA VAL A 22 -1.96 -0.58 20.72
C VAL A 22 -2.13 -2.07 20.40
N ALA A 23 -2.93 -2.78 21.20
CA ALA A 23 -3.24 -4.19 20.95
C ALA A 23 -4.00 -4.40 19.63
N GLU A 24 -4.98 -3.55 19.33
CA GLU A 24 -5.72 -3.60 18.06
C GLU A 24 -4.81 -3.33 16.86
N ARG A 25 -3.97 -2.29 16.93
CA ARG A 25 -2.97 -2.01 15.90
C ARG A 25 -2.04 -3.19 15.67
N GLN A 26 -1.55 -3.82 16.76
CA GLN A 26 -0.65 -4.95 16.64
C GLN A 26 -1.33 -6.13 15.93
N LYS A 27 -2.58 -6.42 16.29
CA LYS A 27 -3.35 -7.47 15.62
C LYS A 27 -3.49 -7.22 14.12
N LEU A 28 -3.83 -5.99 13.73
CA LEU A 28 -3.93 -5.61 12.31
C LEU A 28 -2.57 -5.70 11.59
N GLN A 29 -1.48 -5.34 12.26
CA GLN A 29 -0.14 -5.48 11.71
C GLN A 29 0.22 -6.95 11.49
N ASP A 30 -0.07 -7.82 12.47
CA ASP A 30 0.19 -9.26 12.35
C ASP A 30 -0.64 -9.88 11.20
N GLU A 31 -1.89 -9.45 11.03
CA GLU A 31 -2.73 -9.85 9.89
C GLU A 31 -2.11 -9.40 8.57
N LEU A 32 -1.61 -8.17 8.48
CA LEU A 32 -0.97 -7.64 7.28
C LEU A 32 0.34 -8.36 6.96
N ASP A 33 1.16 -8.62 7.97
CA ASP A 33 2.45 -9.30 7.84
C ASP A 33 2.28 -10.78 7.47
N SER A 34 1.13 -11.39 7.78
CA SER A 34 0.78 -12.73 7.33
C SER A 34 0.51 -12.82 5.81
N VAL A 35 0.19 -11.70 5.17
CA VAL A 35 -0.09 -11.65 3.74
C VAL A 35 1.21 -11.42 2.98
N VAL A 36 1.57 -12.38 2.12
CA VAL A 36 2.64 -12.18 1.15
C VAL A 36 2.11 -11.31 0.03
N TYR A 37 2.84 -10.25 -0.30
CA TYR A 37 2.58 -9.40 -1.46
C TYR A 37 3.67 -9.64 -2.52
N PRO A 38 3.56 -10.67 -3.38
CA PRO A 38 4.64 -11.05 -4.30
C PRO A 38 5.10 -9.88 -5.16
N VAL A 39 4.18 -9.03 -5.58
CA VAL A 39 4.46 -7.87 -6.45
C VAL A 39 5.44 -6.87 -5.83
N LEU A 40 5.56 -6.81 -4.50
CA LEU A 40 6.52 -5.94 -3.83
C LEU A 40 7.95 -6.50 -3.90
N SER A 41 8.11 -7.82 -3.88
CA SER A 41 9.41 -8.50 -3.95
C SER A 41 9.86 -8.84 -5.37
N LEU A 42 9.00 -8.66 -6.39
CA LEU A 42 9.36 -8.93 -7.78
C LEU A 42 10.51 -8.01 -8.25
N PRO A 43 11.49 -8.57 -8.99
CA PRO A 43 12.47 -7.78 -9.72
C PRO A 43 11.79 -6.81 -10.71
N PRO A 44 12.42 -5.66 -11.01
CA PRO A 44 11.92 -4.70 -11.98
C PRO A 44 11.59 -5.31 -13.35
N GLU A 45 12.37 -6.30 -13.79
CA GLU A 45 12.20 -7.00 -15.07
C GLU A 45 10.90 -7.81 -15.11
N ILE A 46 10.54 -8.45 -14.00
CA ILE A 46 9.30 -9.23 -13.92
C ILE A 46 8.10 -8.27 -13.87
N LYS A 47 8.19 -7.17 -13.13
CA LYS A 47 7.17 -6.10 -13.13
C LYS A 47 6.98 -5.54 -14.54
N ALA A 48 8.06 -5.28 -15.27
CA ALA A 48 8.05 -4.84 -16.65
C ALA A 48 7.33 -5.83 -17.58
N HIS A 49 7.61 -7.12 -17.47
CA HIS A 49 6.90 -8.14 -18.25
C HIS A 49 5.39 -8.16 -17.95
N ILE A 50 5.01 -8.03 -16.68
CA ILE A 50 3.60 -7.93 -16.27
C ILE A 50 2.95 -6.70 -16.92
N PHE A 51 3.62 -5.55 -16.91
CA PHE A 51 3.10 -4.31 -17.49
C PHE A 51 2.78 -4.46 -18.98
N VAL A 52 3.66 -5.12 -19.75
CA VAL A 52 3.40 -5.39 -21.17
C VAL A 52 2.14 -6.23 -21.35
N GLN A 53 1.98 -7.30 -20.56
CA GLN A 53 0.79 -8.16 -20.62
C GLN A 53 -0.50 -7.41 -20.26
N CYS A 54 -0.44 -6.47 -19.30
CA CYS A 54 -1.58 -5.63 -18.94
C CYS A 54 -2.05 -4.72 -20.10
N ILE A 55 -1.16 -4.38 -21.03
CA ILE A 55 -1.47 -3.53 -22.19
C ILE A 55 -1.91 -4.37 -23.39
N THR A 56 -1.24 -5.50 -23.65
CA THR A 56 -1.47 -6.31 -24.86
C THR A 56 -2.57 -7.35 -24.70
N GLY A 57 -2.88 -7.77 -23.48
CA GLY A 57 -3.72 -8.94 -23.19
C GLY A 57 -5.18 -8.66 -22.83
N GLY A 58 -5.60 -7.40 -22.73
CA GLY A 58 -6.97 -7.02 -22.35
C GLY A 58 -7.50 -5.85 -23.17
N SER A 59 -8.82 -5.64 -23.17
CA SER A 59 -9.41 -4.38 -23.66
C SER A 59 -8.95 -3.28 -22.70
N PRO A 60 -7.98 -2.42 -23.09
CA PRO A 60 -7.48 -1.42 -22.18
C PRO A 60 -8.65 -0.52 -21.76
N PRO A 61 -8.72 -0.09 -20.48
CA PRO A 61 -9.67 0.95 -20.12
C PRO A 61 -9.46 2.14 -21.08
N PRO A 62 -10.54 2.81 -21.51
CA PRO A 62 -10.54 3.75 -22.65
C PRO A 62 -9.64 4.98 -22.47
N GLN A 63 -8.96 5.11 -21.33
CA GLN A 63 -8.06 6.20 -20.99
C GLN A 63 -6.68 5.61 -20.66
N THR A 64 -5.90 5.45 -21.74
CA THR A 64 -4.43 5.56 -21.81
C THR A 64 -3.57 4.63 -20.94
N PRO A 65 -3.44 3.35 -21.32
CA PRO A 65 -2.17 2.65 -21.08
C PRO A 65 -1.04 3.44 -21.76
N PRO A 66 0.12 3.61 -21.10
CA PRO A 66 0.54 3.07 -19.81
C PRO A 66 0.43 4.07 -18.64
N LEU A 67 -0.24 5.21 -18.80
CA LEU A 67 -0.29 6.26 -17.77
C LEU A 67 -0.83 5.75 -16.44
N PHE A 68 -1.83 4.85 -16.44
CA PHE A 68 -2.35 4.29 -15.18
C PHE A 68 -1.28 3.57 -14.34
N LEU A 69 -0.29 2.91 -14.98
CA LEU A 69 0.81 2.24 -14.27
C LEU A 69 1.69 3.25 -13.52
N THR A 70 1.78 4.47 -14.02
CA THR A 70 2.57 5.55 -13.40
C THR A 70 1.93 6.14 -12.13
N HIS A 71 0.65 5.85 -11.89
CA HIS A 71 -0.10 6.37 -10.74
C HIS A 71 -0.19 5.40 -9.55
N ILE A 72 0.35 4.19 -9.67
CA ILE A 72 0.25 3.15 -8.63
C ILE A 72 1.22 3.41 -7.48
N CYS A 73 2.51 3.52 -7.76
CA CYS A 73 3.54 3.91 -6.79
C CYS A 73 4.80 4.44 -7.48
N GLY A 74 5.75 4.99 -6.71
CA GLY A 74 7.00 5.54 -7.25
C GLY A 74 7.81 4.50 -8.06
N SER A 75 7.96 3.29 -7.54
CA SER A 75 8.69 2.20 -8.22
C SER A 75 8.05 1.81 -9.56
N TRP A 76 6.72 1.72 -9.61
CA TRP A 76 6.01 1.38 -10.85
C TRP A 76 6.14 2.49 -11.89
N ARG A 77 6.08 3.75 -11.45
CA ARG A 77 6.30 4.91 -12.31
C ARG A 77 7.69 4.91 -12.93
N GLU A 78 8.73 4.66 -12.15
CA GLU A 78 10.10 4.58 -12.66
C GLU A 78 10.25 3.49 -13.74
N ILE A 79 9.73 2.30 -13.47
CA ILE A 79 9.76 1.18 -14.43
C ILE A 79 8.97 1.55 -15.69
N ALA A 80 7.73 2.02 -15.54
CA ALA A 80 6.86 2.33 -16.67
C ALA A 80 7.44 3.44 -17.57
N LEU A 81 8.03 4.50 -16.98
CA LEU A 81 8.65 5.59 -17.74
C LEU A 81 9.95 5.15 -18.43
N ALA A 82 10.71 4.22 -17.85
CA ALA A 82 11.93 3.69 -18.48
C ALA A 82 11.64 2.77 -19.68
N MET A 83 10.45 2.17 -19.75
CA MET A 83 10.10 1.19 -20.76
C MET A 83 9.48 1.81 -22.01
N ARG A 84 10.31 2.17 -23.00
CA ARG A 84 9.85 2.68 -24.30
C ARG A 84 8.80 1.82 -25.00
N SER A 85 8.85 0.49 -24.83
CA SER A 85 7.89 -0.45 -25.42
C SER A 85 6.45 -0.22 -24.98
N LEU A 86 6.23 0.32 -23.77
CA LEU A 86 4.88 0.61 -23.27
C LEU A 86 4.25 1.85 -23.91
N TRP A 87 5.05 2.71 -24.53
CA TRP A 87 4.63 4.01 -25.07
C TRP A 87 4.62 4.04 -26.61
N GLN A 88 4.86 2.92 -27.29
CA GLN A 88 4.96 2.89 -28.76
C GLN A 88 3.63 3.15 -29.49
N SER A 89 2.49 3.04 -28.80
CA SER A 89 1.16 3.23 -29.37
C SER A 89 0.50 4.55 -28.95
N ILE A 90 1.28 5.49 -28.40
CA ILE A 90 0.87 6.85 -28.06
C ILE A 90 1.43 7.79 -29.12
#